data_AF-A0A813DNW4-F1
#
_entry.id   AF-A0A813DNW4-F1
#
_cell.length_a   1.000
_cell.length_b   1.000
_cell.length_c   1.000
_cell.angle_alpha   90.00
_cell.angle_beta   90.00
_cell.angle_gamma   90.00
#
_symmetry.space_group_name_H-M   'P 1'
#
loop_
_entity.id
_entity.type
_entity.pdbx_description
1 polymer ?
#
loop_
_entity_poly.entity_id
_entity_poly.type
_entity_poly.pdbx_seq_one_letter_code
_entity_poly.pdbx_strand_id
1 'polypeptide(L)'
;MIRPPALRPAPVSLARRQPSTVINYRRCLLLCLKWCDYHGVSFSTPWQLDDLLVEWQVTNQATKSQFAAALAAAELGSPTCKGQLNWARTVLKDWEITSVICHHIPMPKQLAILIAFGLAVRGRGRLGAGVIFQQAKGLRPSELLSLLPEHITLPEQQHFGNSPAAVISLGVKTGTKLKRAQAVTVSEQSNPLALFLLRELVESTPKGVPIMASITLLQYQKELRIVCEKLGLPPLTPHSPRAGFATDQIISGRDFVSVREEGRWLSDSSLRIYLDQVAVAGQSASEAIGKHNLLIKELTTHFVNLYSGWPLSHFPLRCPLPKKFLQQLLP
;
A
#
# COMPACT_ATOMS: atom_id res chain seq x y z
N MET A 1 -25.12 10.26 -34.36
CA MET A 1 -24.12 9.41 -33.67
C MET A 1 -22.74 9.75 -34.24
N ILE A 2 -22.10 10.80 -33.73
CA ILE A 2 -20.76 11.21 -34.17
C ILE A 2 -19.77 10.32 -33.43
N ARG A 3 -19.07 9.42 -34.13
CA ARG A 3 -17.98 8.64 -33.50
C ARG A 3 -16.91 9.64 -33.07
N PRO A 4 -16.51 9.66 -31.79
CA PRO A 4 -15.37 10.45 -31.36
C PRO A 4 -14.17 10.10 -32.26
N PRO A 5 -13.32 11.08 -32.65
CA PRO A 5 -12.09 10.77 -33.36
C PRO A 5 -11.37 9.66 -32.60
N ALA A 6 -10.96 8.60 -33.30
CA ALA A 6 -10.43 7.40 -32.67
C ALA A 6 -9.19 7.78 -31.86
N LEU A 7 -9.36 7.89 -30.54
CA LEU A 7 -8.30 8.18 -29.57
C LEU A 7 -7.35 6.98 -29.53
N ARG A 8 -6.46 6.89 -30.52
CA ARG A 8 -5.47 5.83 -30.67
C ARG A 8 -4.11 6.40 -30.33
N PRO A 9 -3.62 6.18 -29.10
CA PRO A 9 -2.29 6.61 -28.75
C PRO A 9 -1.24 5.92 -29.62
N ALA A 10 -0.24 6.67 -30.08
CA ALA A 10 0.86 6.12 -30.87
C ALA A 10 1.61 5.03 -30.06
N PRO A 11 2.06 3.91 -30.67
CA PRO A 11 2.70 2.80 -29.95
C PRO A 11 3.87 3.23 -29.06
N VAL A 12 4.67 4.19 -29.51
CA VAL A 12 5.84 4.73 -28.77
C VAL A 12 5.41 5.48 -27.50
N SER A 13 4.26 6.16 -27.53
CA SER A 13 3.73 6.88 -26.36
C SER A 13 3.21 5.92 -25.27
N LEU A 14 2.73 4.74 -25.68
CA LEU A 14 2.30 3.67 -24.79
C LEU A 14 3.48 2.95 -24.13
N ALA A 15 4.59 2.75 -24.86
CA ALA A 15 5.77 2.05 -24.37
C ALA A 15 6.41 2.70 -23.13
N ARG A 16 6.18 4.00 -22.90
CA ARG A 16 6.70 4.72 -21.72
C ARG A 16 5.89 4.49 -20.45
N ARG A 17 4.70 3.88 -20.53
CA ARG A 17 3.75 3.76 -19.42
C ARG A 17 3.51 2.29 -19.08
N GLN A 18 3.31 2.01 -17.79
CA GLN A 18 2.95 0.67 -17.35
C GLN A 18 1.55 0.30 -17.89
N PRO A 19 1.30 -0.97 -18.29
CA PRO A 19 0.02 -1.39 -18.84
C PRO A 19 -1.18 -1.06 -17.94
N SER A 20 -1.03 -1.24 -16.63
CA SER A 20 -2.05 -0.90 -15.64
C SER A 20 -2.42 0.59 -15.63
N THR A 21 -1.44 1.47 -15.84
CA THR A 21 -1.65 2.92 -15.96
C THR A 21 -2.46 3.25 -17.21
N VAL A 22 -2.14 2.62 -18.35
CA VAL A 22 -2.88 2.83 -19.61
C VAL A 22 -4.33 2.36 -19.48
N ILE A 23 -4.55 1.20 -18.85
CA ILE A 23 -5.89 0.68 -18.57
C ILE A 23 -6.67 1.68 -17.69
N ASN A 24 -6.05 2.21 -16.63
CA ASN A 24 -6.69 3.20 -15.77
C ASN A 24 -7.05 4.50 -16.53
N TYR A 25 -6.14 5.01 -17.36
CA TYR A 25 -6.37 6.18 -18.22
C TYR A 25 -7.56 5.99 -19.14
N ARG A 26 -7.60 4.87 -19.87
CA ARG A 26 -8.73 4.53 -20.75
C ARG A 26 -10.04 4.43 -19.97
N ARG A 27 -10.03 3.76 -18.81
CA ARG A 27 -11.21 3.61 -17.96
C ARG A 27 -11.76 4.97 -17.52
N CYS A 28 -10.92 5.86 -17.02
CA CYS A 28 -11.36 7.17 -16.54
C CYS A 28 -11.89 8.06 -17.66
N LEU A 29 -11.22 8.08 -18.82
CA LEU A 29 -11.72 8.83 -19.97
C LEU A 29 -13.04 8.27 -20.49
N LEU A 30 -13.21 6.94 -20.50
CA LEU A 30 -14.46 6.31 -20.91
C LEU A 30 -15.63 6.73 -20.01
N LEU A 31 -15.41 7.00 -18.71
CA LEU A 31 -16.45 7.52 -17.82
C LEU A 31 -16.92 8.92 -18.28
N CYS A 32 -15.98 9.79 -18.64
CA CYS A 32 -16.29 11.11 -19.19
C CYS A 32 -17.02 11.01 -20.54
N LEU A 33 -16.55 10.15 -21.46
CA LEU A 33 -17.19 9.97 -22.76
C LEU A 33 -18.61 9.39 -22.65
N LYS A 34 -18.84 8.46 -21.71
CA LYS A 34 -20.20 7.94 -21.43
C LYS A 34 -21.11 9.03 -20.85
N TRP A 35 -20.57 9.93 -20.05
CA TRP A 35 -21.32 11.08 -19.56
C TRP A 35 -21.69 12.02 -20.72
N CYS A 36 -20.75 12.30 -21.64
CA CYS A 36 -21.04 13.09 -22.85
C CYS A 36 -22.18 12.48 -23.67
N ASP A 37 -22.13 11.16 -23.91
CA ASP A 37 -23.16 10.42 -24.64
C ASP A 37 -24.52 10.49 -23.94
N TYR A 38 -24.55 10.28 -22.61
CA TYR A 38 -25.78 10.38 -21.80
C TYR A 38 -26.42 11.78 -21.86
N HIS A 39 -25.60 12.84 -21.88
CA HIS A 39 -26.08 14.22 -21.96
C HIS A 39 -26.27 14.73 -23.40
N GLY A 40 -26.03 13.88 -24.41
CA GLY A 40 -26.16 14.27 -25.82
C GLY A 40 -25.17 15.36 -26.26
N VAL A 41 -24.07 15.54 -25.53
CA VAL A 41 -23.03 16.53 -25.84
C VAL A 41 -21.88 15.87 -26.61
N SER A 42 -21.27 16.62 -27.52
CA SER A 42 -20.14 16.15 -28.32
C SER A 42 -19.10 17.25 -28.47
N PHE A 43 -17.88 16.87 -28.80
CA PHE A 43 -16.78 17.80 -29.04
C PHE A 43 -16.12 17.51 -30.38
N SER A 44 -15.71 18.57 -31.06
CA SER A 44 -14.93 18.55 -32.30
C SER A 44 -13.56 19.19 -32.13
N THR A 45 -13.34 19.91 -31.03
CA THR A 45 -12.12 20.69 -30.78
C THR A 45 -11.54 20.42 -29.40
N PRO A 46 -10.24 20.69 -29.19
CA PRO A 46 -9.62 20.53 -27.87
C PRO A 46 -10.27 21.36 -26.77
N TRP A 47 -10.67 22.60 -27.04
CA TRP A 47 -11.29 23.45 -26.01
C TRP A 47 -12.65 22.88 -25.55
N GLN A 48 -13.47 22.34 -26.47
CA GLN A 48 -14.74 21.72 -26.10
C GLN A 48 -14.52 20.50 -25.22
N LEU A 49 -13.48 19.71 -25.50
CA LEU A 49 -13.10 18.59 -24.64
C LEU A 49 -12.61 19.07 -23.26
N ASP A 50 -11.89 20.20 -23.21
CA ASP A 50 -11.43 20.83 -21.96
C ASP A 50 -12.63 21.22 -21.08
N ASP A 51 -13.60 21.94 -21.64
CA ASP A 51 -14.84 22.33 -20.97
C ASP A 51 -15.62 21.10 -20.47
N LEU A 52 -15.84 20.11 -21.35
CA LEU A 52 -16.58 18.90 -21.01
C LEU A 52 -15.89 18.03 -19.95
N LEU A 53 -14.56 18.00 -19.93
CA LEU A 53 -13.82 17.30 -18.86
C LEU A 53 -14.11 17.94 -17.50
N VAL A 54 -14.05 19.28 -17.43
CA VAL A 54 -14.33 20.03 -16.19
C VAL A 54 -15.80 19.90 -15.80
N GLU A 55 -16.74 20.01 -16.75
CA GLU A 55 -18.17 19.85 -16.50
C GLU A 55 -18.51 18.44 -16.00
N TRP A 56 -17.94 17.40 -16.62
CA TRP A 56 -18.04 16.02 -16.15
C TRP A 56 -17.51 15.87 -14.72
N GLN A 57 -16.36 16.48 -14.43
CA GLN A 57 -15.76 16.43 -13.11
C GLN A 57 -16.70 16.98 -12.04
N VAL A 58 -17.28 18.16 -12.29
CA VAL A 58 -18.20 18.83 -11.37
C VAL A 58 -19.49 18.01 -11.21
N THR A 59 -20.08 17.59 -12.32
CA THR A 59 -21.38 16.88 -12.34
C THR A 59 -21.30 15.52 -11.66
N ASN A 60 -20.24 14.77 -11.90
CA ASN A 60 -20.07 13.40 -11.37
C ASN A 60 -19.24 13.33 -10.09
N GLN A 61 -18.81 14.48 -9.55
CA GLN A 61 -17.90 14.55 -8.40
C GLN A 61 -16.68 13.64 -8.56
N ALA A 62 -16.09 13.65 -9.77
CA ALA A 62 -14.95 12.79 -10.06
C ALA A 62 -13.79 13.08 -9.09
N THR A 63 -13.11 12.04 -8.60
CA THR A 63 -11.95 12.25 -7.73
C THR A 63 -10.79 12.86 -8.51
N LYS A 64 -9.89 13.57 -7.81
CA LYS A 64 -8.64 14.10 -8.38
C LYS A 64 -7.89 13.08 -9.24
N SER A 65 -7.76 11.86 -8.75
CA SER A 65 -7.08 10.77 -9.45
C SER A 65 -7.78 10.34 -10.74
N GLN A 66 -9.12 10.33 -10.76
CA GLN A 66 -9.90 9.95 -11.93
C GLN A 66 -9.82 11.03 -13.00
N PHE A 67 -9.97 12.28 -12.60
CA PHE A 67 -9.87 13.43 -13.49
C PHE A 67 -8.48 13.58 -14.10
N ALA A 68 -7.41 13.51 -13.29
CA ALA A 68 -6.04 13.53 -13.79
C ALA A 68 -5.77 12.39 -14.77
N ALA A 69 -6.31 11.20 -14.50
CA ALA A 69 -6.23 10.05 -15.40
C ALA A 69 -7.01 10.26 -16.71
N ALA A 70 -8.19 10.87 -16.67
CA ALA A 70 -8.99 11.19 -17.85
C ALA A 70 -8.30 12.26 -18.71
N LEU A 71 -7.81 13.34 -18.10
CA LEU A 71 -7.01 14.38 -18.76
C LEU A 71 -5.77 13.78 -19.43
N ALA A 72 -4.99 12.99 -18.70
CA ALA A 72 -3.79 12.34 -19.22
C ALA A 72 -4.10 11.32 -20.34
N ALA A 73 -5.30 10.74 -20.35
CA ALA A 73 -5.77 9.85 -21.40
C ALA A 73 -6.19 10.62 -22.65
N ALA A 74 -6.86 11.77 -22.50
CA ALA A 74 -7.25 12.65 -23.60
C ALA A 74 -6.01 13.15 -24.35
N GLU A 75 -5.01 13.66 -23.63
CA GLU A 75 -3.75 14.13 -24.23
C GLU A 75 -2.90 13.00 -24.85
N LEU A 76 -3.00 11.79 -24.30
CA LEU A 76 -2.29 10.63 -24.85
C LEU A 76 -3.00 10.09 -26.10
N GLY A 77 -4.33 10.07 -26.09
CA GLY A 77 -5.17 9.53 -27.14
C GLY A 77 -5.25 10.42 -28.38
N SER A 78 -5.07 11.74 -28.22
CA SER A 78 -5.06 12.71 -29.32
C SER A 78 -3.87 13.67 -29.24
N PRO A 79 -2.94 13.65 -30.20
CA PRO A 79 -1.85 14.63 -30.27
C PRO A 79 -2.33 16.08 -30.34
N THR A 80 -3.50 16.35 -30.94
CA THR A 80 -4.05 17.72 -31.05
C THR A 80 -4.54 18.28 -29.71
N CYS A 81 -4.86 17.42 -28.74
CA CYS A 81 -5.25 17.84 -27.40
C CYS A 81 -4.05 18.10 -26.48
N LYS A 82 -2.85 17.62 -26.86
CA LYS A 82 -1.67 17.68 -25.99
C LYS A 82 -1.26 19.14 -25.75
N GLY A 83 -1.37 19.58 -24.50
CA GLY A 83 -1.03 20.97 -24.14
C GLY A 83 -2.10 22.00 -24.45
N GLN A 84 -3.29 21.59 -24.91
CA GLN A 84 -4.39 22.52 -25.22
C GLN A 84 -5.52 22.51 -24.17
N LEU A 85 -5.51 21.54 -23.25
CA LEU A 85 -6.51 21.39 -22.19
C LEU A 85 -6.13 22.24 -20.97
N ASN A 86 -6.11 23.56 -21.15
CA ASN A 86 -5.60 24.52 -20.18
C ASN A 86 -6.48 24.64 -18.93
N TRP A 87 -7.81 24.64 -19.09
CA TRP A 87 -8.72 24.77 -17.96
C TRP A 87 -8.69 23.54 -17.07
N ALA A 88 -8.75 22.33 -17.63
CA ALA A 88 -8.63 21.10 -16.87
C ALA A 88 -7.29 21.00 -16.13
N ARG A 89 -6.19 21.50 -16.71
CA ARG A 89 -4.89 21.60 -16.02
C ARG A 89 -4.93 22.59 -14.86
N THR A 90 -5.56 23.75 -15.03
CA THR A 90 -5.75 24.73 -13.95
C THR A 90 -6.58 24.13 -12.81
N VAL A 91 -7.70 23.48 -13.11
CA VAL A 91 -8.53 22.78 -12.11
C VAL A 91 -7.69 21.73 -11.35
N LEU A 92 -6.86 20.96 -12.05
CA LEU A 92 -6.00 19.97 -11.41
C LEU A 92 -4.96 20.61 -10.49
N LYS A 93 -4.39 21.75 -10.88
CA LYS A 93 -3.44 22.54 -10.07
C LYS A 93 -4.13 23.14 -8.84
N ASP A 94 -5.34 23.66 -8.98
CA ASP A 94 -6.11 24.21 -7.86
C ASP A 94 -6.50 23.09 -6.86
N TRP A 95 -6.72 21.88 -7.36
CA TRP A 95 -6.84 20.69 -6.53
C TRP A 95 -5.56 20.25 -5.84
N GLU A 96 -4.36 20.65 -6.28
CA GLU A 96 -3.13 20.46 -5.50
C GLU A 96 -3.07 21.37 -4.29
N ILE A 97 -3.70 22.54 -4.37
CA ILE A 97 -3.76 23.51 -3.28
C ILE A 97 -4.88 23.14 -2.30
N THR A 98 -6.05 22.75 -2.82
CA THR A 98 -7.26 22.53 -2.01
C THR A 98 -7.41 21.12 -1.47
N SER A 99 -6.77 20.11 -2.07
CA SER A 99 -6.84 18.76 -1.53
C SER A 99 -6.10 18.69 -0.20
N VAL A 100 -6.84 18.61 0.91
CA VAL A 100 -6.29 18.21 2.20
C VAL A 100 -5.62 16.87 1.97
N ILE A 101 -4.30 16.81 2.15
CA ILE A 101 -3.56 15.56 2.05
C ILE A 101 -4.13 14.66 3.15
N CYS A 102 -4.92 13.67 2.77
CA CYS A 102 -5.51 12.73 3.73
C CYS A 102 -4.40 11.73 4.07
N HIS A 103 -3.60 12.09 5.07
CA HIS A 103 -2.43 11.31 5.41
C HIS A 103 -2.81 10.03 6.16
N HIS A 104 -1.91 9.04 6.11
CA HIS A 104 -2.11 7.76 6.78
C HIS A 104 -1.71 7.85 8.25
N ILE A 105 -2.61 7.44 9.16
CA ILE A 105 -2.30 7.29 10.58
C ILE A 105 -1.14 6.30 10.72
N PRO A 106 -0.05 6.64 11.42
CA PRO A 106 1.08 5.73 11.62
C PRO A 106 0.63 4.51 12.43
N MET A 107 1.14 3.34 12.06
CA MET A 107 0.95 2.10 12.81
C MET A 107 2.28 1.71 13.47
N PRO A 108 2.56 2.17 14.70
CA PRO A 108 3.76 1.79 15.44
C PRO A 108 3.89 0.28 15.60
N LYS A 109 5.09 -0.21 15.91
CA LYS A 109 5.39 -1.63 16.09
C LYS A 109 4.37 -2.37 16.97
N GLN A 110 3.99 -1.77 18.10
CA GLN A 110 3.03 -2.32 19.04
C GLN A 110 1.64 -2.52 18.41
N LEU A 111 1.19 -1.52 17.65
CA LEU A 111 -0.09 -1.58 16.95
C LEU A 111 -0.03 -2.58 15.79
N ALA A 112 1.11 -2.69 15.10
CA ALA A 112 1.31 -3.70 14.07
C ALA A 112 1.20 -5.12 14.62
N ILE A 113 1.73 -5.40 15.82
CA ILE A 113 1.58 -6.69 16.52
C ILE A 113 0.11 -6.98 16.83
N LEU A 114 -0.60 -6.00 17.38
CA LEU A 114 -2.03 -6.15 17.70
C LEU A 114 -2.88 -6.41 16.44
N ILE A 115 -2.63 -5.65 15.37
CA ILE A 115 -3.32 -5.83 14.08
C ILE A 115 -2.98 -7.19 13.45
N ALA A 116 -1.70 -7.58 13.46
CA ALA A 116 -1.26 -8.86 12.94
C ALA A 116 -1.96 -10.02 13.66
N PHE A 117 -2.05 -9.93 14.98
CA PHE A 117 -2.79 -10.88 15.79
C PHE A 117 -4.28 -10.91 15.41
N GLY A 118 -4.94 -9.75 15.32
CA GLY A 118 -6.36 -9.65 14.94
C GLY A 118 -6.66 -10.23 13.55
N LEU A 119 -5.78 -9.99 12.57
CA LEU A 119 -5.84 -10.60 11.25
C LEU A 119 -5.68 -12.12 11.33
N ALA A 120 -4.71 -12.57 12.12
CA ALA A 120 -4.43 -13.98 12.27
C ALA A 120 -5.62 -14.74 12.89
N VAL A 121 -6.31 -14.15 13.89
CA VAL A 121 -7.52 -14.76 14.53
C VAL A 121 -8.63 -14.97 13.51
N ARG A 122 -8.69 -14.11 12.50
CA ARG A 122 -9.64 -14.18 11.39
C ARG A 122 -9.21 -15.09 10.25
N GLY A 123 -8.18 -15.93 10.45
CA GLY A 123 -7.63 -16.81 9.42
C GLY A 123 -6.84 -16.07 8.33
N ARG A 124 -6.38 -14.85 8.61
CA ARG A 124 -5.53 -14.03 7.72
C ARG A 124 -4.10 -13.93 8.24
N GLY A 125 -3.57 -15.01 8.82
CA GLY A 125 -2.24 -15.04 9.47
C GLY A 125 -1.10 -14.57 8.58
N ARG A 126 -1.10 -14.97 7.31
CA ARG A 126 -0.11 -14.54 6.31
C ARG A 126 -0.09 -13.02 6.11
N LEU A 127 -1.28 -12.42 6.03
CA LEU A 127 -1.44 -10.97 5.92
C LEU A 127 -1.01 -10.27 7.22
N GLY A 128 -1.32 -10.86 8.38
CA GLY A 128 -0.85 -10.39 9.68
C GLY A 128 0.68 -10.36 9.76
N ALA A 129 1.35 -11.44 9.35
CA ALA A 129 2.81 -11.45 9.24
C ALA A 129 3.29 -10.37 8.26
N GLY A 130 2.61 -10.20 7.12
CA GLY A 130 2.86 -9.13 6.17
C GLY A 130 2.85 -7.72 6.79
N VAL A 131 1.91 -7.43 7.68
CA VAL A 131 1.84 -6.16 8.43
C VAL A 131 3.11 -5.95 9.26
N ILE A 132 3.58 -6.99 9.97
CA ILE A 132 4.82 -6.93 10.77
C ILE A 132 6.02 -6.62 9.87
N PHE A 133 6.17 -7.29 8.74
CA PHE A 133 7.24 -7.01 7.78
C PHE A 133 7.19 -5.59 7.24
N GLN A 134 5.99 -5.15 6.91
CA GLN A 134 5.77 -3.84 6.35
C GLN A 134 6.16 -2.73 7.34
N GLN A 135 5.81 -2.90 8.62
CA GLN A 135 6.22 -1.99 9.70
C GLN A 135 7.72 -2.13 10.01
N ALA A 136 8.28 -3.33 9.98
CA ALA A 136 9.68 -3.55 10.31
C ALA A 136 10.66 -2.95 9.28
N LYS A 137 10.26 -2.93 8.00
CA LYS A 137 11.16 -2.59 6.87
C LYS A 137 10.59 -1.55 5.92
N GLY A 138 9.51 -0.90 6.32
CA GLY A 138 8.87 0.17 5.55
C GLY A 138 8.46 -0.26 4.14
N LEU A 139 8.02 -1.49 3.90
CA LEU A 139 7.63 -1.93 2.55
C LEU A 139 6.39 -1.18 2.04
N ARG A 140 6.29 -0.95 0.73
CA ARG A 140 5.02 -0.51 0.13
C ARG A 140 4.03 -1.67 0.11
N PRO A 141 2.71 -1.42 0.17
CA PRO A 141 1.70 -2.48 0.11
C PRO A 141 1.86 -3.37 -1.13
N SER A 142 2.10 -2.76 -2.29
CA SER A 142 2.29 -3.50 -3.54
C SER A 142 3.56 -4.35 -3.53
N GLU A 143 4.64 -3.88 -2.89
CA GLU A 143 5.89 -4.65 -2.76
C GLU A 143 5.63 -5.91 -1.92
N LEU A 144 4.98 -5.74 -0.77
CA LEU A 144 4.58 -6.85 0.11
C LEU A 144 3.68 -7.87 -0.59
N LEU A 145 2.59 -7.40 -1.23
CA LEU A 145 1.60 -8.28 -1.85
C LEU A 145 2.13 -9.04 -3.07
N SER A 146 3.18 -8.52 -3.72
CA SER A 146 3.83 -9.15 -4.89
C SER A 146 5.03 -10.04 -4.53
N LEU A 147 5.37 -10.17 -3.25
CA LEU A 147 6.56 -10.90 -2.84
C LEU A 147 6.38 -12.40 -3.06
N LEU A 148 7.36 -13.04 -3.69
CA LEU A 148 7.39 -14.47 -4.00
C LEU A 148 8.49 -15.13 -3.15
N PRO A 149 8.40 -16.43 -2.85
CA PRO A 149 9.47 -17.16 -2.14
C PRO A 149 10.82 -17.03 -2.82
N GLU A 150 10.86 -17.09 -4.16
CA GLU A 150 12.10 -16.95 -4.94
C GLU A 150 12.75 -15.56 -4.86
N HIS A 151 12.07 -14.56 -4.29
CA HIS A 151 12.65 -13.24 -4.06
C HIS A 151 13.39 -13.15 -2.72
N ILE A 152 13.34 -14.19 -1.90
CA ILE A 152 13.87 -14.19 -0.53
C ILE A 152 15.00 -15.23 -0.43
N THR A 153 16.15 -14.79 0.07
CA THR A 153 17.25 -15.67 0.43
C THR A 153 17.40 -15.66 1.95
N LEU A 154 17.06 -16.77 2.60
CA LEU A 154 17.18 -16.94 4.06
C LEU A 154 18.66 -17.09 4.48
N PRO A 155 19.03 -16.78 5.74
CA PRO A 155 20.42 -16.90 6.19
C PRO A 155 21.03 -18.28 5.93
N GLU A 156 20.28 -19.34 6.23
CA GLU A 156 20.65 -20.74 6.03
C GLU A 156 20.80 -21.16 4.56
N GLN A 157 20.36 -20.33 3.61
CA GLN A 157 20.49 -20.56 2.16
C GLN A 157 21.68 -19.79 1.55
N GLN A 158 22.36 -18.94 2.32
CA GLN A 158 23.46 -18.13 1.81
C GLN A 158 24.75 -18.95 1.80
N HIS A 159 25.30 -19.14 0.60
CA HIS A 159 26.55 -19.88 0.39
C HIS A 159 27.78 -18.95 0.42
N PHE A 160 27.56 -17.64 0.33
CA PHE A 160 28.61 -16.62 0.30
C PHE A 160 28.44 -15.64 1.46
N GLY A 161 29.35 -15.71 2.42
CA GLY A 161 29.34 -14.89 3.63
C GLY A 161 28.36 -15.42 4.68
N ASN A 162 28.85 -15.58 5.91
CA ASN A 162 28.02 -15.96 7.07
C ASN A 162 27.14 -14.78 7.54
N SER A 163 26.37 -14.17 6.64
CA SER A 163 25.48 -13.07 7.01
C SER A 163 24.29 -13.62 7.78
N PRO A 164 24.03 -13.16 9.02
CA PRO A 164 22.91 -13.64 9.83
C PRO A 164 21.56 -13.04 9.38
N ALA A 165 21.47 -12.52 8.16
CA ALA A 165 20.33 -11.73 7.68
C ALA A 165 19.71 -12.34 6.42
N ALA A 166 18.38 -12.50 6.42
CA ALA A 166 17.62 -12.75 5.21
C ALA A 166 17.68 -11.54 4.27
N VAL A 167 17.75 -11.79 2.96
CA VAL A 167 17.76 -10.77 1.93
C VAL A 167 16.48 -10.89 1.11
N ILE A 168 15.74 -9.78 0.99
CA ILE A 168 14.51 -9.67 0.22
C ILE A 168 14.78 -8.81 -1.01
N SER A 169 14.73 -9.42 -2.19
CA SER A 169 14.89 -8.77 -3.47
C SER A 169 13.58 -8.19 -3.96
N LEU A 170 13.56 -6.89 -4.29
CA LEU A 170 12.37 -6.17 -4.71
C LEU A 170 12.49 -5.67 -6.14
N GLY A 171 11.38 -5.77 -6.88
CA GLY A 171 11.30 -5.30 -8.25
C GLY A 171 12.11 -6.15 -9.24
N VAL A 172 12.37 -7.43 -8.93
CA VAL A 172 13.21 -8.32 -9.73
C VAL A 172 12.66 -8.50 -11.15
N LYS A 173 11.33 -8.62 -11.32
CA LYS A 173 10.69 -8.87 -12.63
C LYS A 173 10.20 -7.61 -13.35
N THR A 174 9.83 -6.56 -12.62
CA THR A 174 9.15 -5.37 -13.19
C THR A 174 9.89 -4.06 -12.95
N GLY A 175 11.05 -4.10 -12.28
CA GLY A 175 11.68 -2.92 -11.69
C GLY A 175 10.89 -2.38 -10.50
N THR A 176 11.57 -1.66 -9.61
CA THR A 176 10.90 -0.82 -8.60
C THR A 176 10.52 0.54 -9.21
N LYS A 177 9.84 1.42 -8.45
CA LYS A 177 9.66 2.83 -8.86
C LYS A 177 10.98 3.54 -9.20
N LEU A 178 12.11 3.02 -8.72
CA LEU A 178 13.47 3.49 -9.00
C LEU A 178 14.13 2.84 -10.23
N LYS A 179 13.42 1.98 -10.97
CA LYS A 179 13.93 1.23 -12.14
C LYS A 179 15.19 0.39 -11.88
N ARG A 180 15.52 0.14 -10.61
CA ARG A 180 16.62 -0.73 -10.17
C ARG A 180 16.11 -1.77 -9.18
N ALA A 181 16.74 -2.94 -9.15
CA ALA A 181 16.54 -3.91 -8.10
C ALA A 181 16.93 -3.28 -6.76
N GLN A 182 16.16 -3.57 -5.72
CA GLN A 182 16.45 -3.10 -4.37
C GLN A 182 16.44 -4.30 -3.44
N ALA A 183 17.28 -4.27 -2.41
CA ALA A 183 17.32 -5.30 -1.40
C ALA A 183 16.92 -4.72 -0.04
N VAL A 184 16.29 -5.56 0.78
CA VAL A 184 16.04 -5.30 2.20
C VAL A 184 16.64 -6.46 2.98
N THR A 185 17.31 -6.15 4.08
CA THR A 185 17.82 -7.17 4.99
C THR A 185 16.94 -7.28 6.24
N VAL A 186 16.71 -8.50 6.70
CA VAL A 186 16.04 -8.79 7.97
C VAL A 186 16.94 -9.73 8.75
N SER A 187 17.42 -9.31 9.92
CA SER A 187 18.32 -10.11 10.75
C SER A 187 17.71 -10.41 12.10
N GLU A 188 18.20 -11.48 12.74
CA GLU A 188 17.80 -11.86 14.10
C GLU A 188 18.03 -10.71 15.09
N GLN A 189 19.14 -9.98 14.94
CA GLN A 189 19.49 -8.86 15.84
C GLN A 189 18.56 -7.66 15.66
N SER A 190 18.06 -7.42 14.45
CA SER A 190 17.23 -6.24 14.16
C SER A 190 15.74 -6.52 14.38
N ASN A 191 15.26 -7.69 13.96
CA ASN A 191 13.86 -8.06 14.10
C ASN A 191 13.69 -9.59 14.07
N PRO A 192 13.85 -10.27 15.22
CA PRO A 192 13.82 -11.73 15.29
C PRO A 192 12.43 -12.27 14.90
N LEU A 193 11.36 -11.60 15.33
CA LEU A 193 9.99 -11.98 14.97
C LEU A 193 9.77 -11.91 13.46
N ALA A 194 10.20 -10.83 12.81
CA ALA A 194 10.11 -10.74 11.35
C ALA A 194 10.89 -11.89 10.70
N LEU A 195 12.14 -12.15 11.10
CA LEU A 195 12.92 -13.23 10.50
C LEU A 195 12.24 -14.60 10.66
N PHE A 196 11.73 -14.91 11.86
CA PHE A 196 10.96 -16.13 12.13
C PHE A 196 9.76 -16.27 11.19
N LEU A 197 8.90 -15.24 11.12
CA LEU A 197 7.73 -15.24 10.25
C LEU A 197 8.11 -15.40 8.76
N LEU A 198 9.30 -14.95 8.37
CA LEU A 198 9.72 -14.94 6.97
C LEU A 198 10.10 -16.35 6.55
N ARG A 199 10.81 -17.08 7.42
CA ARG A 199 11.12 -18.50 7.26
C ARG A 199 9.84 -19.30 7.08
N GLU A 200 8.92 -19.17 8.03
CA GLU A 200 7.63 -19.88 8.02
C GLU A 200 6.83 -19.59 6.74
N LEU A 201 6.78 -18.33 6.30
CA LEU A 201 6.12 -17.97 5.05
C LEU A 201 6.83 -18.56 3.82
N VAL A 202 8.16 -18.51 3.75
CA VAL A 202 8.90 -19.06 2.60
C VAL A 202 8.72 -20.57 2.51
N GLU A 203 8.83 -21.28 3.63
CA GLU A 203 8.69 -22.74 3.69
C GLU A 203 7.27 -23.21 3.36
N SER A 204 6.25 -22.49 3.82
CA SER A 204 4.84 -22.83 3.60
C SER A 204 4.24 -22.29 2.28
N THR A 205 5.06 -21.73 1.38
CA THR A 205 4.60 -21.17 0.11
C THR A 205 5.23 -21.89 -1.08
N PRO A 206 4.43 -22.46 -1.99
CA PRO A 206 4.94 -22.96 -3.27
C PRO A 206 5.61 -21.86 -4.10
N LYS A 207 6.65 -22.23 -4.85
CA LYS A 207 7.34 -21.30 -5.78
C LYS A 207 6.35 -20.71 -6.79
N GLY A 208 6.57 -19.45 -7.17
CA GLY A 208 5.70 -18.73 -8.12
C GLY A 208 4.36 -18.26 -7.54
N VAL A 209 4.02 -18.64 -6.30
CA VAL A 209 2.83 -18.14 -5.60
C VAL A 209 3.24 -17.00 -4.66
N PRO A 210 2.52 -15.86 -4.62
CA PRO A 210 2.80 -14.80 -3.66
C PRO A 210 2.69 -15.28 -2.21
N ILE A 211 3.66 -14.91 -1.37
CA ILE A 211 3.68 -15.30 0.06
C ILE A 211 2.44 -14.80 0.81
N MET A 212 1.80 -13.72 0.33
CA MET A 212 0.55 -13.16 0.84
C MET A 212 -0.72 -13.84 0.28
N ALA A 213 -0.60 -15.04 -0.31
CA ALA A 213 -1.72 -15.83 -0.84
C ALA A 213 -2.61 -15.06 -1.85
N SER A 214 -1.98 -14.27 -2.72
CA SER A 214 -2.66 -13.49 -3.78
C SER A 214 -3.74 -12.52 -3.29
N ILE A 215 -3.64 -12.06 -2.04
CA ILE A 215 -4.51 -11.00 -1.50
C ILE A 215 -4.32 -9.71 -2.31
N THR A 216 -5.43 -9.14 -2.76
CA THR A 216 -5.45 -7.83 -3.44
C THR A 216 -5.36 -6.68 -2.43
N LEU A 217 -4.94 -5.50 -2.90
CA LEU A 217 -4.89 -4.30 -2.05
C LEU A 217 -6.26 -3.95 -1.44
N LEU A 218 -7.34 -4.16 -2.20
CA LEU A 218 -8.71 -3.93 -1.72
C LEU A 218 -9.11 -4.92 -0.61
N GLN A 219 -8.72 -6.18 -0.74
CA GLN A 219 -8.93 -7.18 0.31
C GLN A 219 -8.11 -6.86 1.56
N TYR A 220 -6.84 -6.43 1.40
CA TYR A 220 -6.02 -5.97 2.52
C TYR A 220 -6.70 -4.79 3.25
N GLN A 221 -7.13 -3.78 2.52
CA GLN A 221 -7.86 -2.64 3.10
C GLN A 221 -9.14 -3.07 3.82
N LYS A 222 -9.91 -4.00 3.23
CA LYS A 222 -11.14 -4.53 3.84
C LYS A 222 -10.85 -5.24 5.16
N GLU A 223 -9.86 -6.13 5.20
CA GLU A 223 -9.53 -6.89 6.41
C GLU A 223 -8.95 -5.97 7.51
N LEU A 224 -8.12 -4.98 7.15
CA LEU A 224 -7.65 -3.97 8.11
C LEU A 224 -8.80 -3.21 8.75
N ARG A 225 -9.76 -2.74 7.95
CA ARG A 225 -10.93 -2.02 8.45
C ARG A 225 -11.72 -2.87 9.44
N ILE A 226 -12.00 -4.13 9.10
CA ILE A 226 -12.75 -5.04 9.99
C ILE A 226 -12.02 -5.25 11.32
N VAL A 227 -10.70 -5.44 11.29
CA VAL A 227 -9.90 -5.61 12.51
C VAL A 227 -9.87 -4.32 13.33
N CYS A 228 -9.74 -3.16 12.69
CA CYS A 228 -9.75 -1.87 13.38
C CYS A 228 -11.10 -1.63 14.06
N GLU A 229 -12.21 -1.84 13.35
CA GLU A 229 -13.57 -1.70 13.90
C GLU A 229 -13.77 -2.61 15.12
N LYS A 230 -13.38 -3.90 15.03
CA LYS A 230 -13.51 -4.86 16.14
C LYS A 230 -12.66 -4.51 17.36
N LEU A 231 -11.48 -3.94 17.14
CA LEU A 231 -10.57 -3.56 18.22
C LEU A 231 -10.83 -2.14 18.76
N GLY A 232 -11.79 -1.41 18.18
CA GLY A 232 -12.05 0.00 18.51
C GLY A 232 -10.86 0.90 18.20
N LEU A 233 -10.15 0.63 17.10
CA LEU A 233 -8.99 1.37 16.64
C LEU A 233 -9.39 2.39 15.57
N PRO A 234 -8.60 3.47 15.39
CA PRO A 234 -8.82 4.41 14.29
C PRO A 234 -8.69 3.72 12.92
N PRO A 235 -9.24 4.30 11.85
CA PRO A 235 -9.22 3.69 10.52
C PRO A 235 -7.80 3.66 9.95
N LEU A 236 -7.14 2.50 10.05
CA LEU A 236 -5.83 2.27 9.46
C LEU A 236 -5.95 1.86 7.99
N THR A 237 -4.90 2.16 7.23
CA THR A 237 -4.82 1.82 5.80
C THR A 237 -3.64 0.90 5.52
N PRO A 238 -3.56 0.26 4.34
CA PRO A 238 -2.38 -0.53 3.95
C PRO A 238 -1.06 0.25 4.02
N HIS A 239 -1.08 1.58 3.96
CA HIS A 239 0.12 2.42 4.05
C HIS A 239 0.51 2.78 5.49
N SER A 240 -0.38 2.57 6.47
CA SER A 240 -0.14 2.87 7.89
C SER A 240 1.08 2.15 8.50
N PRO A 241 1.37 0.86 8.20
CA PRO A 241 2.60 0.20 8.68
C PRO A 241 3.88 0.90 8.21
N ARG A 242 3.92 1.35 6.94
CA ARG A 242 5.07 2.07 6.40
C ARG A 242 5.23 3.47 7.00
N ALA A 243 4.12 4.11 7.33
CA ALA A 243 4.12 5.35 8.10
C ALA A 243 4.73 5.10 9.49
N GLY A 244 4.25 4.06 10.19
CA GLY A 244 4.77 3.66 11.49
C GLY A 244 6.26 3.30 11.49
N PHE A 245 6.75 2.64 10.43
CA PHE A 245 8.18 2.45 10.23
C PHE A 245 8.94 3.78 10.27
N ALA A 246 8.56 4.75 9.43
CA ALA A 246 9.24 6.05 9.37
C ALA A 246 9.25 6.74 10.74
N THR A 247 8.09 6.76 11.38
CA THR A 247 7.86 7.37 12.68
C THR A 247 8.74 6.74 13.76
N ASP A 248 8.68 5.42 13.91
CA ASP A 248 9.40 4.71 14.97
C ASP A 248 10.92 4.88 14.81
N GLN A 249 11.43 4.87 13.57
CA GLN A 249 12.86 5.09 13.33
C GLN A 249 13.31 6.51 13.73
N ILE A 250 12.55 7.54 13.36
CA ILE A 250 12.89 8.93 13.74
C ILE A 250 12.78 9.13 15.26
N ILE A 251 11.73 8.60 15.89
CA ILE A 251 11.57 8.67 17.36
C ILE A 251 12.73 7.94 18.06
N SER A 252 13.23 6.85 17.48
CA SER A 252 14.40 6.14 18.01
C SER A 252 15.74 6.87 17.81
N GLY A 253 15.71 8.08 17.24
CA GLY A 253 16.89 8.93 17.05
C GLY A 253 17.70 8.62 15.79
N ARG A 254 17.17 7.82 14.86
CA ARG A 254 17.86 7.59 13.58
C ARG A 254 17.78 8.81 12.69
N ASP A 255 18.86 9.04 11.94
CA ASP A 255 18.94 10.20 11.05
C ASP A 255 17.97 10.08 9.88
N PHE A 256 17.48 11.24 9.43
CA PHE A 256 16.47 11.33 8.37
C PHE A 256 16.93 10.68 7.05
N VAL A 257 18.22 10.78 6.70
CA VAL A 257 18.76 10.28 5.44
C VAL A 257 18.77 8.75 5.44
N SER A 258 19.27 8.13 6.52
CA SER A 258 19.24 6.67 6.68
C SER A 258 17.83 6.12 6.64
N VAL A 259 16.87 6.76 7.33
CA VAL A 259 15.46 6.34 7.29
C VAL A 259 14.91 6.46 5.86
N ARG A 260 15.18 7.59 5.19
CA ARG A 260 14.76 7.83 3.80
C ARG A 260 15.28 6.74 2.87
N GLU A 261 16.54 6.38 3.00
CA GLU A 261 17.20 5.37 2.17
C GLU A 261 16.66 3.97 2.45
N GLU A 262 16.52 3.58 3.72
CA GLU A 262 16.01 2.26 4.10
C GLU A 262 14.55 2.06 3.67
N GLY A 263 13.69 3.06 3.91
CA GLY A 263 12.33 3.00 3.40
C GLY A 263 12.23 3.25 1.90
N ARG A 264 13.30 3.69 1.22
CA ARG A 264 13.36 3.93 -0.23
C ARG A 264 12.35 4.97 -0.69
N TRP A 265 12.28 6.10 0.01
CA TRP A 265 11.52 7.25 -0.45
C TRP A 265 12.28 7.97 -1.58
N LEU A 266 11.54 8.40 -2.61
CA LEU A 266 12.12 9.05 -3.80
C LEU A 266 12.54 10.50 -3.53
N SER A 267 11.87 11.15 -2.58
CA SER A 267 12.08 12.55 -2.25
C SER A 267 11.92 12.76 -0.75
N ASP A 268 12.56 13.81 -0.23
CA ASP A 268 12.44 14.23 1.15
C ASP A 268 11.00 14.64 1.48
N SER A 269 10.34 15.30 0.54
CA SER A 269 8.91 15.64 0.65
C SER A 269 8.03 14.41 0.88
N SER A 270 8.34 13.28 0.23
CA SER A 270 7.58 12.04 0.39
C SER A 270 7.73 11.44 1.79
N LEU A 271 8.88 11.62 2.45
CA LEU A 271 9.10 11.16 3.82
C LEU A 271 8.49 12.14 4.84
N ARG A 272 8.65 13.45 4.63
CA ARG A 272 8.09 14.51 5.50
C ARG A 272 6.58 14.39 5.64
N ILE A 273 5.86 14.06 4.56
CA ILE A 273 4.41 13.73 4.57
C ILE A 273 4.04 12.66 5.62
N TYR A 274 4.93 11.69 5.90
CA TYR A 274 4.71 10.69 6.94
C TYR A 274 5.11 11.18 8.33
N LEU A 275 6.09 12.07 8.43
CA LEU A 275 6.59 12.60 9.71
C LEU A 275 5.71 13.70 10.29
N ASP A 276 5.15 14.56 9.44
CA ASP A 276 4.24 15.63 9.88
C ASP A 276 3.00 15.06 10.58
N GLN A 277 2.65 13.80 10.29
CA GLN A 277 1.58 13.05 10.94
C GLN A 277 1.93 12.52 12.33
N VAL A 278 3.20 12.41 12.67
CA VAL A 278 3.63 11.88 13.97
C VAL A 278 3.14 12.78 15.10
N ALA A 279 3.15 14.10 14.87
CA ALA A 279 2.70 15.07 15.85
C ALA A 279 1.17 15.10 16.02
N VAL A 280 0.40 14.86 14.95
CA VAL A 280 -1.07 15.04 14.95
C VAL A 280 -1.83 13.71 15.11
N ALA A 281 -1.41 12.65 14.43
CA ALA A 281 -2.07 11.33 14.45
C ALA A 281 -1.46 10.35 15.46
N GLY A 282 -0.26 10.64 15.99
CA GLY A 282 0.38 9.85 17.03
C GLY A 282 -0.45 9.75 18.32
N GLN A 283 -1.29 10.74 18.61
CA GLN A 283 -2.14 10.76 19.79
C GLN A 283 -3.19 9.65 19.78
N SER A 284 -3.91 9.47 18.67
CA SER A 284 -4.91 8.40 18.53
C SER A 284 -4.28 7.00 18.54
N ALA A 285 -3.11 6.84 17.93
CA ALA A 285 -2.36 5.58 17.99
C ALA A 285 -1.87 5.29 19.43
N SER A 286 -1.39 6.32 20.14
CA SER A 286 -0.94 6.20 21.53
C SER A 286 -2.07 5.83 22.48
N GLU A 287 -3.23 6.47 22.35
CA GLU A 287 -4.43 6.15 23.13
C GLU A 287 -4.88 4.70 22.91
N ALA A 288 -4.91 4.26 21.65
CA ALA A 288 -5.22 2.88 21.29
C ALA A 288 -4.23 1.88 21.89
N ILE A 289 -2.92 2.18 21.85
CA ILE A 289 -1.88 1.35 22.47
C ILE A 289 -2.08 1.30 23.99
N GLY A 290 -2.39 2.44 24.63
CA GLY A 290 -2.66 2.52 26.06
C GLY A 290 -3.81 1.61 26.49
N LYS A 291 -4.92 1.61 25.73
CA LYS A 291 -6.09 0.76 25.98
C LYS A 291 -5.77 -0.73 25.91
N HIS A 292 -4.81 -1.12 25.07
CA HIS A 292 -4.47 -2.53 24.79
C HIS A 292 -3.08 -2.93 25.32
N ASN A 293 -2.46 -2.14 26.19
CA ASN A 293 -1.04 -2.27 26.54
C ASN A 293 -0.69 -3.63 27.16
N LEU A 294 -1.50 -4.12 28.12
CA LEU A 294 -1.27 -5.42 28.74
C LEU A 294 -1.27 -6.55 27.71
N LEU A 295 -2.25 -6.54 26.81
CA LEU A 295 -2.34 -7.52 25.74
C LEU A 295 -1.16 -7.41 24.78
N ILE A 296 -0.79 -6.19 24.36
CA ILE A 296 0.36 -5.98 23.48
C ILE A 296 1.64 -6.54 24.11
N LYS A 297 1.82 -6.36 25.43
CA LYS A 297 2.95 -6.91 26.17
C LYS A 297 2.94 -8.43 26.15
N GLU A 298 1.81 -9.06 26.47
CA GLU A 298 1.64 -10.53 26.40
C GLU A 298 1.89 -11.07 25.00
N LEU A 299 1.29 -10.43 23.98
CA LEU A 299 1.48 -10.79 22.58
C LEU A 299 2.94 -10.64 22.18
N THR A 300 3.64 -9.58 22.58
CA THR A 300 5.05 -9.37 22.22
C THR A 300 5.96 -10.43 22.85
N THR A 301 5.73 -10.76 24.13
CA THR A 301 6.52 -11.77 24.85
C THR A 301 6.26 -13.18 24.32
N HIS A 302 5.01 -13.51 24.01
CA HIS A 302 4.61 -14.87 23.67
C HIS A 302 4.37 -15.07 22.17
N PHE A 303 4.59 -14.06 21.33
CA PHE A 303 4.19 -14.10 19.92
C PHE A 303 4.70 -15.34 19.22
N VAL A 304 5.99 -15.64 19.35
CA VAL A 304 6.63 -16.78 18.68
C VAL A 304 5.99 -18.10 19.10
N ASN A 305 5.72 -18.27 20.40
CA ASN A 305 5.07 -19.47 20.94
C ASN A 305 3.60 -19.58 20.50
N LEU A 306 2.91 -18.45 20.36
CA LEU A 306 1.55 -18.40 19.84
C LEU A 306 1.50 -18.66 18.34
N TYR A 307 2.55 -18.25 17.61
CA TYR A 307 2.60 -18.31 16.16
C TYR A 307 3.08 -19.66 15.62
N SER A 308 3.94 -20.39 16.35
CA SER A 308 4.37 -21.74 15.97
C SER A 308 3.20 -22.76 15.89
N GLY A 309 2.09 -22.48 16.57
CA GLY A 309 0.83 -23.23 16.46
C GLY A 309 -0.21 -22.61 15.52
N TRP A 310 0.12 -21.49 14.85
CA TRP A 310 -0.80 -20.77 13.98
C TRP A 310 -0.72 -21.30 12.56
N PRO A 311 -1.81 -21.82 11.98
CA PRO A 311 -1.70 -22.30 10.63
C PRO A 311 -1.53 -21.10 9.67
N LEU A 312 -0.41 -21.09 8.93
CA LEU A 312 -0.27 -20.33 7.68
C LEU A 312 -1.17 -20.89 6.56
N SER A 313 -2.00 -21.90 6.88
CA SER A 313 -3.04 -22.54 6.08
C SER A 313 -4.43 -22.37 6.72
N HIS A 314 -5.49 -22.69 5.97
CA HIS A 314 -6.91 -22.38 6.25
C HIS A 314 -7.58 -23.09 7.46
N PHE A 315 -6.85 -23.56 8.47
CA PHE A 315 -7.42 -24.36 9.56
C PHE A 315 -7.65 -23.57 10.87
N PRO A 316 -8.61 -23.99 11.72
CA PRO A 316 -8.97 -23.28 12.94
C PRO A 316 -7.90 -23.43 14.04
N LEU A 317 -7.76 -22.37 14.83
CA LEU A 317 -6.75 -22.18 15.86
C LEU A 317 -6.90 -23.10 17.08
N ARG A 318 -5.78 -23.64 17.58
CA ARG A 318 -5.61 -24.00 19.00
C ARG A 318 -4.84 -22.87 19.70
N CYS A 319 -5.49 -21.74 19.91
CA CYS A 319 -4.86 -20.58 20.55
C CYS A 319 -5.08 -20.60 22.07
N PRO A 320 -4.04 -20.51 22.92
CA PRO A 320 -4.18 -20.50 24.38
C PRO A 320 -4.65 -19.14 24.96
N LEU A 321 -5.08 -18.19 24.12
CA LEU A 321 -5.45 -16.86 24.56
C LEU A 321 -6.83 -16.81 25.24
N PRO A 322 -7.08 -15.79 26.08
CA PRO A 322 -8.34 -15.65 26.81
C PRO A 322 -9.55 -15.68 25.87
N LYS A 323 -10.51 -16.57 26.14
CA LYS A 323 -11.75 -16.72 25.35
C LYS A 323 -12.47 -15.40 25.10
N LYS A 324 -12.48 -14.48 26.07
CA LYS A 324 -13.09 -13.14 25.96
C LYS A 324 -12.51 -12.30 24.81
N PHE A 325 -11.23 -12.44 24.52
CA PHE A 325 -10.59 -11.69 23.44
C PHE A 325 -10.80 -12.33 22.08
N LEU A 326 -10.76 -13.67 22.03
CA LEU A 326 -11.18 -14.42 20.85
C LEU A 326 -12.64 -14.10 20.49
N GLN A 327 -13.52 -13.93 21.48
CA GLN A 327 -14.92 -13.50 21.29
C GLN A 327 -15.07 -12.10 20.68
N GLN A 328 -14.14 -11.16 20.94
CA GLN A 328 -14.17 -9.83 20.31
C GLN A 328 -13.70 -9.88 18.84
N LEU A 329 -12.80 -10.80 18.51
CA LEU A 329 -12.15 -10.87 17.20
C LEU A 329 -12.82 -11.87 16.23
N LEU A 330 -13.40 -12.94 16.74
CA LEU A 330 -14.19 -13.91 15.98
C LEU A 330 -15.60 -13.36 15.76
N PRO A 331 -16.23 -13.58 14.59
CA PRO A 331 -17.63 -13.23 14.37
C PRO A 331 -18.58 -14.10 15.20
#